data_AF-A0A1I7FSE5-F1
#
_entry.id   AF-A0A1I7FSE5-F1
#
_cell.length_a   1.000
_cell.length_b   1.000
_cell.length_c   1.000
_cell.angle_alpha   90.00
_cell.angle_beta   90.00
_cell.angle_gamma   90.00
#
_symmetry.space_group_name_H-M   'P 1'
#
loop_
_entity.id
_entity.type
_entity.pdbx_description
1 polymer ?
#
loop_
_entity_poly.entity_id
_entity_poly.type
_entity_poly.pdbx_seq_one_letter_code
_entity_poly.pdbx_strand_id
1 'polypeptide(L)'
;MERLQAFKFALNPNGQQQRALRRFAGACRFVFNQALEVQKQRHEGGERKLGYAELCRLLTTWRNGTATPWLKEAPTHPLQQALKDLERAYTNFFAKRAAFPRFKKKGRHDSFRYPDPTQIKLDQAHGRVFLPKLGWLRYRDSRTVPGEVRNVTVSQSAGRWYVAIQTARDVARPVPSGGAVGIDMGIVRFATLSDGQALEPLHSFKRHEERLRRAQQAMSRK
;
A
#
# COMPACT_ATOMS: atom_id res chain seq x y z
N MET A 1 3.71 -12.22 -21.24
CA MET A 1 4.00 -12.39 -19.79
C MET A 1 2.98 -11.55 -19.04
N GLU A 2 2.31 -12.14 -18.04
CA GLU A 2 1.40 -11.37 -17.19
C GLU A 2 2.21 -10.35 -16.39
N ARG A 3 1.92 -9.07 -16.61
CA ARG A 3 2.54 -7.97 -15.87
C ARG A 3 1.56 -7.43 -14.86
N LEU A 4 1.92 -7.51 -13.58
CA LEU A 4 1.23 -6.80 -12.51
C LEU A 4 1.82 -5.39 -12.37
N GLN A 5 0.99 -4.37 -12.54
CA GLN A 5 1.40 -2.97 -12.42
C GLN A 5 0.43 -2.17 -11.55
N ALA A 6 0.97 -1.45 -10.57
CA ALA A 6 0.20 -0.54 -9.73
C ALA A 6 0.30 0.91 -10.23
N PHE A 7 -0.85 1.56 -10.40
CA PHE A 7 -0.97 2.96 -10.77
C PHE A 7 -1.47 3.77 -9.56
N LYS A 8 -0.69 4.76 -9.13
CA LYS A 8 -0.96 5.52 -7.90
C LYS A 8 -1.42 6.93 -8.22
N PHE A 9 -2.59 7.30 -7.69
CA PHE A 9 -3.22 8.60 -7.89
C PHE A 9 -3.58 9.25 -6.55
N ALA A 10 -3.52 10.58 -6.49
CA ALA A 10 -4.02 11.32 -5.34
C ALA A 10 -5.55 11.34 -5.36
N LEU A 11 -6.18 10.99 -4.23
CA LEU A 11 -7.63 11.05 -4.06
C LEU A 11 -8.08 12.48 -3.74
N ASN A 12 -9.29 12.82 -4.19
CA ASN A 12 -10.00 14.07 -3.85
C ASN A 12 -11.29 13.74 -3.07
N PRO A 13 -11.19 13.19 -1.84
CA PRO A 13 -12.34 12.80 -1.05
C PRO A 13 -13.06 14.01 -0.43
N ASN A 14 -14.38 13.95 -0.36
CA ASN A 14 -15.18 14.89 0.42
C ASN A 14 -14.97 14.68 1.94
N GLY A 15 -15.53 15.57 2.78
CA GLY A 15 -15.34 15.50 4.22
C GLY A 15 -15.79 14.19 4.88
N GLN A 16 -16.91 13.62 4.41
CA GLN A 16 -17.42 12.33 4.90
C GLN A 16 -16.48 11.18 4.52
N GLN A 17 -16.05 11.15 3.26
CA GLN A 17 -15.09 10.17 2.75
C GLN A 17 -13.78 10.25 3.51
N GLN A 18 -13.25 11.44 3.80
CA GLN A 18 -12.02 11.59 4.60
C GLN A 18 -12.14 10.97 6.00
N ARG A 19 -13.29 11.16 6.68
CA ARG A 19 -13.55 10.54 7.98
C ARG A 19 -13.62 9.01 7.86
N ALA A 20 -14.31 8.50 6.83
CA ALA A 20 -14.41 7.07 6.56
C ALA A 20 -13.04 6.44 6.24
N LEU A 21 -12.22 7.08 5.40
CA LEU A 21 -10.85 6.63 5.08
C LEU A 21 -9.99 6.47 6.35
N ARG A 22 -10.02 7.48 7.25
CA ARG A 22 -9.31 7.42 8.54
C ARG A 22 -9.85 6.29 9.43
N ARG A 23 -11.17 6.11 9.47
CA ARG A 23 -11.83 5.04 10.23
C ARG A 23 -11.42 3.66 9.71
N PHE A 24 -11.38 3.46 8.40
CA PHE A 24 -11.09 2.17 7.78
C PHE A 24 -9.62 1.78 7.97
N ALA A 25 -8.69 2.72 7.76
CA ALA A 25 -7.28 2.50 8.08
C ALA A 25 -7.08 2.21 9.58
N GLY A 26 -7.77 2.94 10.45
CA GLY A 26 -7.77 2.70 11.89
C GLY A 26 -8.30 1.32 12.29
N ALA A 27 -9.37 0.85 11.65
CA ALA A 27 -9.94 -0.47 11.85
C ALA A 27 -9.00 -1.58 11.39
N CYS A 28 -8.38 -1.44 10.22
CA CYS A 28 -7.38 -2.40 9.74
C CYS A 28 -6.16 -2.45 10.66
N ARG A 29 -5.71 -1.30 11.17
CA ARG A 29 -4.63 -1.21 12.17
C ARG A 29 -5.01 -1.94 13.46
N PHE A 30 -6.21 -1.69 13.98
CA PHE A 30 -6.70 -2.36 15.18
C PHE A 30 -6.76 -3.87 15.02
N VAL A 31 -7.37 -4.36 13.93
CA VAL A 31 -7.48 -5.79 13.64
C VAL A 31 -6.10 -6.45 13.53
N PHE A 32 -5.16 -5.81 12.82
CA PHE A 32 -3.78 -6.29 12.74
C PHE A 32 -3.13 -6.40 14.12
N ASN A 33 -3.26 -5.35 14.94
CA ASN A 33 -2.64 -5.30 16.26
C ASN A 33 -3.27 -6.30 17.23
N GLN A 34 -4.59 -6.42 17.25
CA GLN A 34 -5.29 -7.42 18.07
C GLN A 34 -4.90 -8.84 17.69
N ALA A 35 -4.84 -9.14 16.39
CA ALA A 35 -4.38 -10.45 15.93
C ALA A 35 -2.91 -10.70 16.27
N LEU A 36 -2.05 -9.69 16.19
CA LEU A 36 -0.65 -9.82 16.60
C LEU A 36 -0.53 -10.10 18.11
N GLU A 37 -1.30 -9.39 18.95
CA GLU A 37 -1.32 -9.60 20.39
C GLU A 37 -1.70 -11.04 20.75
N VAL A 38 -2.80 -11.55 20.19
CA VAL A 38 -3.24 -12.95 20.39
C VAL A 38 -2.14 -13.94 20.00
N GLN A 39 -1.46 -13.71 18.87
CA GLN A 39 -0.39 -14.60 18.40
C GLN A 39 0.86 -14.51 19.29
N LYS A 40 1.16 -13.33 19.85
CA LYS A 40 2.28 -13.17 20.80
C LYS A 40 1.99 -13.91 22.10
N GLN A 41 0.81 -13.74 22.69
CA GLN A 41 0.40 -14.43 23.91
C GLN A 41 0.46 -15.95 23.74
N ARG A 42 -0.04 -16.47 22.61
CA ARG A 42 0.06 -17.89 22.27
C ARG A 42 1.50 -18.36 22.17
N HIS A 43 2.37 -17.59 21.50
CA HIS A 43 3.77 -17.94 21.37
C HIS A 43 4.49 -17.97 22.73
N GLU A 44 4.23 -16.98 23.59
CA GLU A 44 4.76 -16.90 24.95
C GLU A 44 4.25 -18.05 25.84
N GLY A 45 3.01 -18.51 25.62
CA GLY A 45 2.43 -19.69 26.28
C GLY A 45 2.82 -21.05 25.67
N GLY A 46 3.68 -21.08 24.65
CA GLY A 46 4.10 -22.32 23.97
C GLY A 46 3.05 -22.94 23.04
N GLU A 47 1.97 -22.23 22.75
CA GLU A 47 0.91 -22.68 21.85
C GLU A 47 1.27 -22.49 20.37
N ARG A 48 0.62 -23.27 19.52
CA ARG A 48 0.71 -23.10 18.07
C ARG A 48 0.05 -21.79 17.63
N LYS A 49 0.70 -21.13 16.66
CA LYS A 49 0.18 -19.98 15.93
C LYS A 49 -1.16 -20.30 15.26
N LEU A 50 -2.13 -19.39 15.40
CA LEU A 50 -3.42 -19.46 14.69
C LEU A 50 -3.23 -19.29 13.17
N GLY A 51 -3.95 -20.10 12.39
CA GLY A 51 -4.05 -19.94 10.93
C GLY A 51 -5.02 -18.82 10.54
N TYR A 52 -4.99 -18.43 9.25
CA TYR A 52 -5.88 -17.39 8.71
C TYR A 52 -7.38 -17.62 8.98
N ALA A 53 -7.85 -18.87 8.85
CA ALA A 53 -9.26 -19.19 9.08
C ALA A 53 -9.67 -18.93 10.54
N GLU A 54 -8.82 -19.27 11.51
CA GLU A 54 -9.08 -19.03 12.93
C GLU A 54 -9.03 -17.53 13.26
N LEU A 55 -8.08 -16.79 12.69
CA LEU A 55 -8.04 -15.33 12.80
C LEU A 55 -9.31 -14.67 12.22
N CYS A 56 -9.89 -15.23 11.16
CA CYS A 56 -11.16 -14.75 10.60
C CYS A 56 -12.36 -15.04 11.52
N ARG A 57 -12.34 -16.14 12.27
CA ARG A 57 -13.35 -16.41 13.31
C ARG A 57 -13.24 -15.37 14.43
N LEU A 58 -12.03 -15.08 14.92
CA LEU A 58 -11.80 -14.01 15.90
C LEU A 58 -12.27 -12.64 15.39
N LEU A 59 -11.99 -12.32 14.13
CA LEU A 59 -12.49 -11.09 13.52
C LEU A 59 -14.02 -11.02 13.52
N THR A 60 -14.71 -12.15 13.28
CA THR A 60 -16.17 -12.21 13.37
C THR A 60 -16.64 -11.91 14.79
N THR A 61 -15.99 -12.48 15.81
CA THR A 61 -16.26 -12.19 17.22
C THR A 61 -16.03 -10.71 17.53
N TRP A 62 -14.89 -10.13 17.16
CA TRP A 62 -14.60 -8.71 17.39
C TRP A 62 -15.60 -7.79 16.68
N ARG A 63 -15.99 -8.12 15.44
CA ARG A 63 -16.99 -7.33 14.72
C ARG A 63 -18.35 -7.35 15.41
N ASN A 64 -18.71 -8.43 16.09
CA ASN A 64 -20.00 -8.59 16.77
C ASN A 64 -19.96 -8.27 18.27
N GLY A 65 -18.78 -8.04 18.85
CA GLY A 65 -18.61 -7.71 20.26
C GLY A 65 -19.07 -6.31 20.62
N THR A 66 -19.53 -6.14 21.86
CA THR A 66 -20.01 -4.86 22.42
C THR A 66 -18.90 -3.83 22.60
N ALA A 67 -17.65 -4.26 22.77
CA ALA A 67 -16.49 -3.37 22.89
C ALA A 67 -16.03 -2.77 21.56
N THR A 68 -16.32 -3.43 20.43
CA THR A 68 -15.82 -3.02 19.10
C THR A 68 -16.90 -2.97 17.99
N PRO A 69 -18.10 -2.41 18.26
CA PRO A 69 -19.20 -2.39 17.28
C PRO A 69 -18.84 -1.57 16.03
N TRP A 70 -17.99 -0.55 16.19
CA TRP A 70 -17.49 0.32 15.14
C TRP A 70 -16.70 -0.43 14.04
N LEU A 71 -16.23 -1.66 14.28
CA LEU A 71 -15.61 -2.49 13.24
C LEU A 71 -16.60 -2.88 12.14
N LYS A 72 -17.92 -2.91 12.42
CA LYS A 72 -18.95 -3.14 11.40
C LYS A 72 -19.04 -2.00 10.39
N GLU A 73 -18.57 -0.81 10.72
CA GLU A 73 -18.55 0.33 9.80
C GLU A 73 -17.48 0.18 8.72
N ALA A 74 -16.39 -0.53 9.02
CA ALA A 74 -15.36 -0.83 8.03
C ALA A 74 -15.79 -2.00 7.11
N PRO A 75 -15.34 -2.01 5.85
CA PRO A 75 -15.58 -3.12 4.92
C PRO A 75 -14.83 -4.38 5.40
N THR A 76 -15.46 -5.55 5.32
CA THR A 76 -14.90 -6.81 5.86
C THR A 76 -13.64 -7.26 5.11
N HIS A 77 -13.60 -7.11 3.78
CA HIS A 77 -12.48 -7.58 2.97
C HIS A 77 -11.15 -6.89 3.32
N PRO A 78 -11.10 -5.55 3.52
CA PRO A 78 -9.90 -4.91 4.05
C PRO A 78 -9.48 -5.36 5.47
N LEU A 79 -10.43 -5.66 6.37
CA LEU A 79 -10.10 -6.20 7.70
C LEU A 79 -9.48 -7.59 7.60
N GLN A 80 -10.05 -8.46 6.75
CA GLN A 80 -9.49 -9.78 6.44
C GLN A 80 -8.12 -9.69 5.77
N GLN A 81 -7.93 -8.71 4.86
CA GLN A 81 -6.64 -8.48 4.24
C GLN A 81 -5.57 -8.05 5.26
N ALA A 82 -5.94 -7.32 6.32
CA ALA A 82 -5.02 -7.02 7.42
C ALA A 82 -4.53 -8.28 8.13
N LEU A 83 -5.39 -9.29 8.28
CA LEU A 83 -5.01 -10.61 8.83
C LEU A 83 -4.09 -11.38 7.87
N LYS A 84 -4.37 -11.36 6.56
CA LYS A 84 -3.45 -11.95 5.55
C LYS A 84 -2.08 -11.28 5.54
N ASP A 85 -2.05 -9.96 5.72
CA ASP A 85 -0.79 -9.23 5.82
C ASP A 85 0.00 -9.62 7.07
N LEU A 86 -0.67 -9.89 8.20
CA LEU A 86 -0.03 -10.42 9.42
C LEU A 86 0.49 -11.84 9.18
N GLU A 87 -0.31 -12.71 8.56
CA GLU A 87 0.10 -14.07 8.23
C GLU A 87 1.37 -14.08 7.37
N ARG A 88 1.40 -13.27 6.30
CA ARG A 88 2.59 -13.10 5.45
C ARG A 88 3.78 -12.55 6.23
N ALA A 89 3.58 -11.65 7.18
CA ALA A 89 4.66 -11.12 8.01
C ALA A 89 5.30 -12.23 8.86
N TYR A 90 4.49 -13.11 9.46
CA TYR A 90 5.00 -14.30 10.16
C TYR A 90 5.69 -15.28 9.21
N THR A 91 5.12 -15.56 8.04
CA THR A 91 5.75 -16.44 7.05
C THR A 91 7.14 -15.93 6.66
N ASN A 92 7.28 -14.62 6.43
CA ASN A 92 8.56 -14.01 6.12
C ASN A 92 9.53 -14.04 7.30
N PHE A 93 9.05 -13.87 8.53
CA PHE A 93 9.86 -13.98 9.74
C PHE A 93 10.44 -15.38 9.91
N PHE A 94 9.61 -16.43 9.85
CA PHE A 94 10.07 -17.82 9.97
C PHE A 94 10.98 -18.23 8.82
N ALA A 95 10.77 -17.68 7.62
CA ALA A 95 11.68 -17.85 6.48
C ALA A 95 12.95 -16.99 6.55
N LYS A 96 13.22 -16.31 7.68
CA LYS A 96 14.38 -15.41 7.90
C LYS A 96 14.53 -14.29 6.86
N ARG A 97 13.43 -13.89 6.21
CA ARG A 97 13.36 -12.82 5.20
C ARG A 97 12.96 -11.46 5.79
N ALA A 98 12.45 -11.43 7.01
CA ALA A 98 12.03 -10.22 7.70
C ALA A 98 12.19 -10.37 9.22
N ALA A 99 12.28 -9.25 9.93
CA ALA A 99 12.20 -9.24 11.38
C ALA A 99 10.79 -9.58 11.89
N PHE A 100 10.67 -9.86 13.19
CA PHE A 100 9.41 -10.17 13.83
C PHE A 100 8.36 -9.05 13.61
N PRO A 101 7.08 -9.39 13.35
CA PRO A 101 6.04 -8.39 13.11
C PRO A 101 5.88 -7.43 14.31
N ARG A 102 5.74 -6.13 14.02
CA ARG A 102 5.57 -5.09 15.04
C ARG A 102 4.16 -4.52 15.00
N PHE A 103 3.68 -4.05 16.17
CA PHE A 103 2.43 -3.30 16.24
C PHE A 103 2.47 -2.07 15.32
N LYS A 104 1.39 -1.89 14.57
CA LYS A 104 1.18 -0.74 13.72
C LYS A 104 0.78 0.48 14.56
N LYS A 105 1.32 1.65 14.20
CA LYS A 105 1.07 2.92 14.90
C LYS A 105 0.14 3.82 14.08
N LYS A 106 -0.73 4.58 14.75
CA LYS A 106 -1.58 5.59 14.10
C LYS A 106 -0.71 6.67 13.46
N GLY A 107 -1.11 7.16 12.28
CA GLY A 107 -0.37 8.18 11.54
C GLY A 107 0.91 7.68 10.86
N ARG A 108 1.26 6.38 11.00
CA ARG A 108 2.39 5.76 10.29
C ARG A 108 1.88 4.67 9.36
N HIS A 109 2.02 4.90 8.05
CA HIS A 109 1.60 3.96 7.01
C HIS A 109 0.10 3.59 7.07
N ASP A 110 -0.76 4.54 7.44
CA ASP A 110 -2.21 4.34 7.46
C ASP A 110 -2.69 3.95 6.05
N SER A 111 -3.17 2.71 5.93
CA SER A 111 -3.52 2.09 4.65
C SER A 111 -4.47 0.92 4.84
N PHE A 112 -5.21 0.59 3.79
CA PHE A 112 -6.08 -0.57 3.71
C PHE A 112 -6.27 -0.97 2.24
N ARG A 113 -6.51 -2.26 1.98
CA ARG A 113 -6.59 -2.81 0.63
C ARG A 113 -7.90 -3.55 0.43
N TYR A 114 -8.56 -3.30 -0.69
CA TYR A 114 -9.61 -4.14 -1.25
C TYR A 114 -8.95 -5.18 -2.16
N PRO A 115 -8.85 -6.45 -1.72
CA PRO A 115 -8.13 -7.49 -2.46
C PRO A 115 -8.96 -8.12 -3.58
N ASP A 116 -10.27 -7.90 -3.60
CA ASP A 116 -11.20 -8.56 -4.50
C ASP A 116 -11.63 -7.59 -5.62
N PRO A 117 -11.32 -7.89 -6.90
CA PRO A 117 -11.66 -7.02 -8.01
C PRO A 117 -13.16 -6.91 -8.25
N THR A 118 -13.97 -7.90 -7.85
CA THR A 118 -15.43 -7.87 -8.05
C THR A 118 -16.11 -6.74 -7.26
N GLN A 119 -15.48 -6.28 -6.18
CA GLN A 119 -15.96 -5.18 -5.35
C GLN A 119 -15.57 -3.80 -5.87
N ILE A 120 -14.70 -3.73 -6.88
CA ILE A 120 -14.07 -2.50 -7.34
C ILE A 120 -14.62 -2.16 -8.72
N LYS A 121 -15.05 -0.91 -8.91
CA LYS A 121 -15.39 -0.38 -10.23
C LYS A 121 -14.49 0.80 -10.56
N LEU A 122 -13.79 0.74 -11.68
CA LEU A 122 -12.94 1.81 -12.16
C LEU A 122 -13.62 2.53 -13.32
N ASP A 123 -13.83 3.83 -13.18
CA ASP A 123 -14.37 4.70 -14.21
C ASP A 123 -13.31 5.76 -14.54
N GLN A 124 -12.47 5.44 -15.52
CA GLN A 124 -11.34 6.30 -15.93
C GLN A 124 -11.85 7.58 -16.62
N ALA A 125 -12.91 7.49 -17.43
CA ALA A 125 -13.47 8.64 -18.15
C ALA A 125 -13.87 9.79 -17.22
N HIS A 126 -14.33 9.47 -15.99
CA HIS A 126 -14.70 10.46 -14.98
C HIS A 126 -13.68 10.59 -13.84
N GLY A 127 -12.51 9.95 -13.95
CA GLY A 127 -11.45 9.98 -12.94
C GLY A 127 -11.90 9.52 -11.56
N ARG A 128 -12.69 8.43 -11.47
CA ARG A 128 -13.26 7.95 -10.21
C ARG A 128 -13.19 6.43 -10.04
N VAL A 129 -13.14 6.00 -8.78
CA VAL A 129 -13.12 4.59 -8.38
C VAL A 129 -14.20 4.35 -7.33
N PHE A 130 -14.99 3.30 -7.52
CA PHE A 130 -15.97 2.86 -6.55
C PHE A 130 -15.33 1.88 -5.58
N LEU A 131 -15.51 2.11 -4.27
CA LEU A 131 -15.10 1.20 -3.22
C LEU A 131 -16.26 0.98 -2.22
N PRO A 132 -16.51 -0.26 -1.76
CA PRO A 132 -17.58 -0.56 -0.81
C PRO A 132 -17.50 0.31 0.45
N LYS A 133 -18.64 0.85 0.87
CA LYS A 133 -18.82 1.79 2.01
C LYS A 133 -18.16 3.17 1.85
N LEU A 134 -17.45 3.43 0.75
CA LEU A 134 -16.92 4.77 0.41
C LEU A 134 -17.67 5.40 -0.77
N GLY A 135 -18.32 4.57 -1.60
CA GLY A 135 -18.96 5.00 -2.83
C GLY A 135 -17.92 5.40 -3.89
N TRP A 136 -18.31 6.32 -4.77
CA TRP A 136 -17.42 6.86 -5.79
C TRP A 136 -16.44 7.89 -5.21
N LEU A 137 -15.15 7.62 -5.37
CA LEU A 137 -14.07 8.50 -4.99
C LEU A 137 -13.41 9.07 -6.24
N ARG A 138 -13.37 10.40 -6.35
CA ARG A 138 -12.60 11.07 -7.40
C ARG A 138 -11.11 10.98 -7.08
N TYR A 139 -10.29 10.82 -8.11
CA TYR A 139 -8.84 10.93 -8.03
C TYR A 139 -8.32 11.90 -9.11
N ARG A 140 -7.10 12.40 -8.92
CA ARG A 140 -6.41 13.18 -9.95
C ARG A 140 -5.97 12.23 -11.06
N ASP A 141 -6.77 12.14 -12.10
CA ASP A 141 -6.38 11.39 -13.29
C ASP A 141 -5.18 12.06 -13.96
N SER A 142 -4.11 11.29 -14.13
CA SER A 142 -2.82 11.78 -14.64
C SER A 142 -2.17 10.81 -15.63
N ARG A 143 -2.76 9.62 -15.80
CA ARG A 143 -2.27 8.57 -16.71
C ARG A 143 -3.33 7.48 -16.83
N THR A 144 -3.42 6.90 -18.01
CA THR A 144 -4.27 5.72 -18.26
C THR A 144 -3.83 4.53 -17.41
N VAL A 145 -4.82 3.74 -16.98
CA VAL A 145 -4.67 2.49 -16.22
C VAL A 145 -5.06 1.33 -17.14
N PRO A 146 -4.13 0.82 -17.96
CA PRO A 146 -4.39 -0.33 -18.83
C PRO A 146 -4.40 -1.65 -18.04
N GLY A 147 -5.24 -2.58 -18.49
CA GLY A 147 -5.35 -3.92 -17.93
C GLY A 147 -6.54 -4.10 -16.98
N GLU A 148 -6.72 -5.34 -16.53
CA GLU A 148 -7.80 -5.72 -15.62
C GLU A 148 -7.44 -5.38 -14.18
N VAL A 149 -8.36 -4.76 -13.45
CA VAL A 149 -8.15 -4.47 -12.02
C VAL A 149 -8.03 -5.78 -11.24
N ARG A 150 -7.01 -5.88 -10.38
CA ARG A 150 -6.79 -7.00 -9.46
C ARG A 150 -7.09 -6.63 -8.02
N ASN A 151 -6.59 -5.48 -7.56
CA ASN A 151 -6.86 -4.98 -6.22
C ASN A 151 -6.65 -3.46 -6.16
N VAL A 152 -7.17 -2.84 -5.11
CA VAL A 152 -6.98 -1.41 -4.84
C VAL A 152 -6.49 -1.22 -3.42
N THR A 153 -5.38 -0.48 -3.26
CA THR A 153 -4.85 -0.09 -1.96
C THR A 153 -5.01 1.41 -1.76
N VAL A 154 -5.69 1.81 -0.68
CA VAL A 154 -5.80 3.21 -0.26
C VAL A 154 -4.80 3.47 0.85
N SER A 155 -4.03 4.56 0.74
CA SER A 155 -2.96 4.89 1.70
C SER A 155 -2.84 6.38 1.93
N GLN A 156 -2.46 6.78 3.14
CA GLN A 156 -2.19 8.17 3.48
C GLN A 156 -0.68 8.45 3.45
N SER A 157 -0.29 9.56 2.81
CA SER A 157 1.09 10.03 2.75
C SER A 157 1.10 11.55 2.67
N ALA A 158 1.96 12.20 3.47
CA ALA A 158 2.11 13.67 3.48
C ALA A 158 0.76 14.43 3.54
N GLY A 159 -0.14 14.00 4.44
CA GLY A 159 -1.45 14.63 4.63
C GLY A 159 -2.50 14.31 3.54
N ARG A 160 -2.12 13.63 2.45
CA ARG A 160 -3.04 13.29 1.35
C ARG A 160 -3.34 11.80 1.30
N TRP A 161 -4.53 11.47 0.81
CA TRP A 161 -4.91 10.10 0.51
C TRP A 161 -4.58 9.77 -0.94
N TYR A 162 -4.13 8.54 -1.17
CA TYR A 162 -3.79 8.00 -2.47
C TYR A 162 -4.48 6.67 -2.70
N VAL A 163 -4.84 6.40 -3.94
CA VAL A 163 -5.31 5.11 -4.41
C VAL A 163 -4.26 4.50 -5.32
N ALA A 164 -3.82 3.29 -5.02
CA ALA A 164 -2.97 2.47 -5.86
C ALA A 164 -3.81 1.35 -6.47
N ILE A 165 -4.06 1.44 -7.77
CA ILE A 165 -4.86 0.48 -8.55
C ILE A 165 -3.89 -0.51 -9.18
N GLN A 166 -3.90 -1.75 -8.72
CA GLN A 166 -3.11 -2.82 -9.32
C GLN A 166 -3.90 -3.46 -10.46
N THR A 167 -3.28 -3.53 -11.63
CA THR A 167 -3.82 -4.18 -12.82
C THR A 167 -2.96 -5.35 -13.24
N ALA A 168 -3.57 -6.30 -13.94
CA ALA A 168 -2.89 -7.33 -14.71
C ALA A 168 -3.12 -7.08 -16.19
N ARG A 169 -2.07 -7.24 -16.99
CA ARG A 169 -2.17 -7.28 -18.45
C ARG A 169 -1.09 -8.16 -19.05
N ASP A 170 -1.38 -8.74 -20.19
CA ASP A 170 -0.34 -9.38 -20.98
C ASP A 170 0.50 -8.34 -21.71
N VAL A 171 1.81 -8.52 -21.60
CA VAL A 171 2.79 -7.71 -22.31
C VAL A 171 3.72 -8.65 -23.05
N ALA A 172 4.03 -8.30 -24.29
CA ALA A 172 5.08 -8.97 -25.05
C ALA A 172 6.38 -8.88 -24.25
N ARG A 173 7.11 -10.00 -24.17
CA ARG A 173 8.46 -9.96 -23.61
C ARG A 173 9.30 -9.12 -24.57
N PRO A 174 9.94 -8.04 -24.11
CA PRO A 174 10.80 -7.26 -25.00
C PRO A 174 11.90 -8.17 -25.52
N VAL A 175 12.00 -8.29 -26.83
CA VAL A 175 13.12 -8.95 -27.50
C VAL A 175 14.14 -7.86 -27.75
N PRO A 176 15.34 -7.93 -27.16
CA PRO A 176 16.38 -6.95 -27.42
C PRO A 176 16.72 -6.97 -28.91
N SER A 177 16.60 -5.82 -29.56
CA SER A 177 17.07 -5.58 -30.92
C SER A 177 18.38 -4.81 -30.83
N GLY A 178 19.48 -5.38 -31.30
CA GLY A 178 20.81 -4.75 -31.26
C GLY A 178 21.83 -5.53 -30.43
N GLY A 179 22.99 -4.92 -30.20
CA GLY A 179 24.07 -5.50 -29.41
C GLY A 179 23.90 -5.30 -27.90
N ALA A 180 24.76 -5.95 -27.11
CA ALA A 180 24.87 -5.68 -25.68
C ALA A 180 25.62 -4.36 -25.47
N VAL A 181 25.08 -3.47 -24.62
CA VAL A 181 25.73 -2.23 -24.22
C VAL A 181 26.02 -2.28 -22.74
N GLY A 182 27.28 -2.09 -22.36
CA GLY A 182 27.69 -1.95 -20.96
C GLY A 182 27.28 -0.59 -20.43
N ILE A 183 26.74 -0.55 -19.21
CA ILE A 183 26.33 0.68 -18.53
C ILE A 183 27.20 0.84 -17.28
N ASP A 184 28.02 1.89 -17.24
CA ASP A 184 28.77 2.29 -16.06
C ASP A 184 28.09 3.50 -15.40
N MET A 185 27.71 3.39 -14.12
CA MET A 185 26.99 4.45 -13.41
C MET A 185 27.96 5.29 -12.59
N GLY A 186 27.92 6.61 -12.79
CA GLY A 186 28.82 7.55 -12.13
C GLY A 186 28.12 8.69 -11.39
N ILE A 187 28.92 9.49 -10.67
CA ILE A 187 28.46 10.70 -9.97
C ILE A 187 28.54 11.93 -10.89
N VAL A 188 29.60 12.02 -11.71
CA VAL A 188 29.82 13.11 -12.67
C VAL A 188 28.92 12.93 -13.89
N ARG A 189 28.93 11.72 -14.48
CA ARG A 189 27.99 11.28 -15.51
C ARG A 189 27.08 10.23 -14.88
N PHE A 190 25.77 10.40 -15.00
CA PHE A 190 24.81 9.46 -14.41
C PHE A 190 24.98 8.05 -14.96
N ALA A 191 25.17 7.93 -16.28
CA ALA A 191 25.51 6.67 -16.93
C ALA A 191 26.40 6.93 -18.15
N THR A 192 27.46 6.15 -18.31
CA THR A 192 28.26 6.07 -19.53
C THR A 192 27.99 4.72 -20.18
N LEU A 193 27.67 4.74 -21.47
CA LEU A 193 27.40 3.56 -22.26
C LEU A 193 28.66 3.16 -23.06
N SER A 194 28.86 1.87 -23.27
CA SER A 194 30.01 1.35 -24.03
C SER A 194 30.01 1.74 -25.51
N ASP A 195 28.90 2.30 -26.02
CA ASP A 195 28.77 2.88 -27.36
C ASP A 195 29.23 4.34 -27.42
N GLY A 196 29.78 4.87 -26.32
CA GLY A 196 30.30 6.24 -26.21
C GLY A 196 29.25 7.28 -25.79
N GLN A 197 27.98 6.90 -25.66
CA GLN A 197 26.95 7.81 -25.15
C GLN A 197 27.12 8.05 -23.64
N ALA A 198 26.74 9.23 -23.18
CA ALA A 198 26.70 9.56 -21.76
C ALA A 198 25.39 10.27 -21.40
N LEU A 199 24.82 9.90 -20.26
CA LEU A 199 23.67 10.54 -19.66
C LEU A 199 24.12 11.41 -18.50
N GLU A 200 23.73 12.68 -18.53
CA GLU A 200 24.04 13.63 -17.47
C GLU A 200 23.14 13.44 -16.23
N PRO A 201 23.64 13.73 -15.02
CA PRO A 201 22.82 13.65 -13.82
C PRO A 201 21.76 14.75 -13.80
N LEU A 202 20.55 14.40 -13.38
CA LEU A 202 19.47 15.39 -13.21
C LEU A 202 19.74 16.40 -12.08
N HIS A 203 20.76 16.15 -11.23
CA HIS A 203 21.15 16.98 -10.08
C HIS A 203 19.98 17.46 -9.20
N SER A 204 18.90 16.66 -9.11
CA SER A 204 17.66 17.03 -8.42
C SER A 204 17.89 17.35 -6.94
N PHE A 205 18.78 16.61 -6.27
CA PHE A 205 19.15 16.90 -4.88
C PHE A 205 19.79 18.29 -4.75
N LYS A 206 20.88 18.58 -5.49
CA LYS A 206 21.54 19.91 -5.47
C LYS A 206 20.55 21.05 -5.74
N ARG A 207 19.63 20.86 -6.70
CA ARG A 207 18.58 21.87 -7.02
C ARG A 207 17.62 22.14 -5.86
N HIS A 208 17.40 21.16 -4.98
CA HIS A 208 16.37 21.23 -3.96
C HIS A 208 16.91 21.17 -2.52
N GLU A 209 18.22 21.04 -2.32
CA GLU A 209 18.84 20.81 -1.01
C GLU A 209 18.61 21.98 -0.05
N GLU A 210 18.69 23.23 -0.52
CA GLU A 210 18.44 24.40 0.34
C GLU A 210 16.99 24.44 0.82
N ARG A 211 16.06 24.16 -0.09
CA ARG A 211 14.62 24.11 0.22
C ARG A 211 14.33 22.96 1.18
N LEU A 212 14.95 21.81 0.97
CA LEU A 212 14.84 20.65 1.85
C LEU A 212 15.36 20.98 3.25
N ARG A 213 16.55 21.59 3.35
CA ARG A 213 17.15 22.03 4.62
C ARG A 213 16.23 22.99 5.38
N ARG A 214 15.71 24.02 4.71
CA ARG A 214 14.77 24.99 5.32
C ARG A 214 13.49 24.29 5.82
N ALA A 215 12.92 23.37 5.02
CA ALA A 215 11.74 22.61 5.41
C ALA A 215 12.01 21.68 6.61
N GLN A 216 13.17 21.02 6.65
CA GLN A 216 13.58 20.17 7.77
C GLN A 216 13.77 20.98 9.06
N GLN A 217 14.44 22.14 8.99
CA GLN A 217 14.59 23.05 10.14
C GLN A 217 13.25 23.56 10.67
N ALA A 218 12.33 23.96 9.78
CA ALA A 218 11.00 24.39 10.16
C ALA A 218 10.19 23.27 10.83
N MET A 219 10.33 22.03 10.36
CA MET A 219 9.69 20.86 10.98
C MET A 219 10.30 20.49 12.32
N SER A 220 11.61 20.66 12.52
CA SER A 220 12.27 20.37 13.81
C SER A 220 11.88 21.34 14.93
N ARG A 221 11.35 22.52 14.58
CA ARG A 221 10.90 23.56 15.52
C ARG A 221 9.40 23.45 15.86
N LYS A 222 8.71 22.44 15.32
CA LYS A 222 7.28 22.16 15.54
C LYS A 222 7.12 20.84 16.28
#